data_AF-A0A835YJF3-F1
#
_entry.id   AF-A0A835YJF3-F1
#
_cell.length_a   1.000
_cell.length_b   1.000
_cell.length_c   1.000
_cell.angle_alpha   90.00
_cell.angle_beta   90.00
_cell.angle_gamma   90.00
#
_symmetry.space_group_name_H-M   'P 1'
#
loop_
_entity.id
_entity.type
_entity.pdbx_description
1 polymer ?
#
loop_
_entity_poly.entity_id
_entity_poly.type
_entity_poly.pdbx_seq_one_letter_code
_entity_poly.pdbx_strand_id
1 'polypeptide(L)'
;QLLEVIDDPAAAQLFVIMEFVAGGPVMEFNMLVGRYAAPQTGGPLGAATAGMVFADVISGLAYLHSNCIAHRDIKPENVLVAGDGRAKLGD
;
A
#
# COMPACT_ATOMS: atom_id res chain seq x y z
N GLN A 1 7.64 6.52 1.70
CA GLN A 1 8.14 7.89 1.41
C GLN A 1 9.13 7.83 0.25
N LEU A 2 9.17 8.84 -0.64
CA LEU A 2 10.22 8.96 -1.66
C LEU A 2 11.53 9.42 -1.02
N LEU A 3 12.62 8.68 -1.25
CA LEU A 3 13.94 8.97 -0.68
C LEU A 3 14.88 9.54 -1.73
N GLU A 4 14.94 8.92 -2.91
CA GLU A 4 15.86 9.30 -3.99
C GLU A 4 15.27 8.95 -5.35
N VAL A 5 15.64 9.71 -6.38
CA VAL A 5 15.36 9.40 -7.78
C VAL A 5 16.70 9.37 -8.51
N ILE A 6 17.00 8.26 -9.17
CA ILE A 6 18.20 8.11 -10.00
C ILE A 6 17.75 8.20 -11.46
N ASP A 7 18.18 9.27 -12.11
CA ASP A 7 17.90 9.61 -13.50
C ASP A 7 19.21 9.91 -14.21
N ASP A 8 19.75 8.92 -14.93
CA ASP A 8 20.96 9.05 -15.74
C ASP A 8 20.56 9.38 -17.19
N PRO A 9 20.91 10.56 -17.74
CA PRO A 9 20.57 10.93 -19.11
C PRO A 9 21.12 9.98 -20.18
N ALA A 10 22.14 9.17 -19.87
CA ALA A 10 22.69 8.15 -20.76
C ALA A 10 21.95 6.80 -20.68
N ALA A 11 21.09 6.61 -19.68
CA ALA A 11 20.27 5.42 -19.49
C ALA A 11 18.80 5.68 -19.88
N ALA A 12 18.09 4.63 -20.30
CA ALA A 12 16.66 4.72 -20.60
C ALA A 12 15.78 4.45 -19.37
N GLN A 13 16.36 3.98 -18.27
CA GLN A 13 15.65 3.58 -17.06
C GLN A 13 15.64 4.70 -16.03
N LEU A 14 14.48 4.91 -15.41
CA LEU A 14 14.29 5.74 -14.23
C LEU A 14 14.17 4.84 -13.00
N PHE A 15 14.92 5.14 -11.94
CA PHE A 15 14.80 4.43 -10.67
C PHE A 15 14.23 5.35 -9.59
N VAL A 16 13.22 4.87 -8.88
CA VAL A 16 12.56 5.59 -7.79
C VAL A 16 12.79 4.81 -6.50
N ILE A 17 13.60 5.36 -5.60
CA ILE A 17 13.96 4.74 -4.32
C ILE A 17 13.02 5.23 -3.24
N MET A 18 12.33 4.30 -2.59
CA MET A 18 11.34 4.58 -1.57
C MET A 18 11.68 3.88 -0.26
N GLU A 19 11.16 4.43 0.84
CA GLU A 19 11.13 3.76 2.14
C GLU A 19 10.52 2.36 2.00
N PHE A 20 11.23 1.34 2.50
CA PHE A 20 10.79 -0.04 2.47
C PHE A 20 9.75 -0.32 3.56
N VAL A 21 8.60 -0.89 3.17
CA VAL A 21 7.51 -1.26 4.07
C VAL A 21 7.47 -2.77 4.24
N ALA A 22 8.14 -3.27 5.29
CA ALA A 22 8.46 -4.69 5.45
C ALA A 22 7.27 -5.64 5.61
N GLY A 23 6.10 -5.15 6.04
CA GLY A 23 4.91 -6.00 6.20
C GLY A 23 4.20 -6.32 4.89
N GLY A 24 4.59 -5.69 3.78
CA GLY A 24 4.01 -5.93 2.46
C GLY A 24 2.53 -5.56 2.40
N PRO A 25 1.81 -6.03 1.36
CA PRO A 25 0.38 -5.77 1.21
C PRO A 25 -0.46 -6.32 2.36
N VAL A 26 -1.52 -5.59 2.71
CA VAL A 26 -2.44 -6.00 3.77
C VAL A 26 -3.25 -7.23 3.38
N MET A 27 -3.58 -7.38 2.10
CA MET A 27 -4.19 -8.56 1.51
C MET A 27 -3.72 -8.75 0.08
N GLU A 28 -3.72 -9.99 -0.39
CA GLU A 28 -3.40 -10.35 -1.77
C GLU A 28 -4.55 -11.14 -2.38
N PHE A 29 -4.75 -11.01 -3.69
CA PHE A 29 -5.74 -11.79 -4.40
C PHE A 29 -5.28 -13.26 -4.53
N ASN A 30 -5.98 -14.17 -3.86
CA ASN A 30 -5.70 -15.59 -3.95
C ASN A 30 -6.47 -16.20 -5.13
N MET A 31 -5.73 -16.53 -6.19
CA MET A 31 -6.27 -17.10 -7.43
C MET A 31 -6.94 -18.46 -7.26
N LEU A 32 -6.52 -19.27 -6.27
CA LEU A 32 -7.10 -20.61 -6.05
C LEU A 32 -8.50 -20.55 -5.45
N VAL A 33 -8.74 -19.57 -4.57
CA VAL A 33 -10.06 -19.37 -3.92
C VAL A 33 -10.85 -18.22 -4.52
N GLY A 34 -10.29 -17.46 -5.47
CA GLY A 34 -10.95 -16.36 -6.16
C GLY A 34 -11.33 -15.18 -5.25
N ARG A 35 -10.53 -14.91 -4.21
CA ARG A 35 -10.81 -13.83 -3.24
C ARG A 35 -9.54 -13.30 -2.61
N TYR A 36 -9.63 -12.08 -2.06
CA TYR A 36 -8.58 -11.50 -1.24
C TYR A 36 -8.39 -12.26 0.07
N ALA A 37 -7.13 -12.46 0.46
CA ALA A 37 -6.74 -13.05 1.72
C ALA A 37 -5.59 -12.27 2.35
N ALA A 38 -5.63 -12.09 3.66
CA ALA A 38 -4.52 -11.54 4.41
C ALA A 38 -3.39 -12.57 4.48
N PRO A 39 -2.12 -12.21 4.19
CA PRO A 39 -1.00 -13.15 4.19
C PRO A 39 -0.83 -13.88 5.53
N GLN A 40 -1.18 -13.24 6.64
CA GLN A 40 -0.99 -13.79 7.98
C GLN A 40 -2.05 -14.83 8.36
N THR A 41 -3.26 -14.76 7.78
CA THR A 41 -4.39 -15.64 8.16
C THR A 41 -4.86 -16.55 7.04
N GLY A 42 -4.49 -16.27 5.78
CA GLY A 42 -5.01 -16.97 4.60
C GLY A 42 -6.50 -16.70 4.33
N GLY A 43 -7.12 -15.77 5.05
CA GLY A 43 -8.54 -15.44 4.98
C GLY A 43 -8.79 -13.93 5.06
N PRO A 44 -10.04 -13.50 5.21
CA PRO A 44 -10.35 -12.08 5.38
C PRO A 44 -9.71 -11.52 6.65
N LEU A 45 -9.52 -10.20 6.67
CA LEU A 45 -9.15 -9.49 7.90
C LEU A 45 -10.29 -9.57 8.92
N GLY A 46 -9.94 -9.70 10.20
CA GLY A 46 -10.91 -9.51 11.28
C GLY A 46 -11.44 -8.08 11.30
N ALA A 47 -12.68 -7.89 11.73
CA ALA A 47 -13.37 -6.59 11.66
C ALA A 47 -12.59 -5.45 12.36
N ALA A 48 -11.96 -5.72 13.51
CA ALA A 48 -11.16 -4.73 14.22
C ALA A 48 -9.94 -4.29 13.40
N THR A 49 -9.18 -5.24 12.85
CA THR A 49 -8.03 -4.96 11.99
C THR A 49 -8.43 -4.23 10.72
N ALA A 50 -9.50 -4.69 10.06
CA ALA A 50 -10.05 -4.03 8.88
C ALA A 50 -10.43 -2.57 9.18
N GLY A 51 -11.04 -2.31 10.35
CA GLY A 51 -11.38 -0.95 10.78
C GLY A 51 -10.15 -0.06 10.97
N MET A 52 -9.08 -0.57 11.59
CA MET A 52 -7.83 0.18 11.77
C MET A 52 -7.16 0.50 10.43
N VAL A 53 -7.03 -0.50 9.55
CA VAL A 53 -6.48 -0.33 8.19
C VAL A 53 -7.31 0.68 7.39
N PHE A 54 -8.63 0.59 7.47
CA PHE A 54 -9.52 1.49 6.76
C PHE A 54 -9.36 2.93 7.25
N ALA A 55 -9.23 3.16 8.56
CA ALA A 55 -8.99 4.49 9.11
C ALA A 55 -7.68 5.10 8.58
N ASP A 56 -6.61 4.30 8.49
CA ASP A 56 -5.33 4.71 7.93
C ASP A 56 -5.42 5.06 6.44
N VAL A 57 -6.11 4.24 5.65
CA VAL A 57 -6.37 4.49 4.23
C VAL A 57 -7.13 5.79 4.04
N ILE A 58 -8.18 6.04 4.83
CA ILE A 58 -8.96 7.29 4.75
C ILE A 58 -8.10 8.49 5.15
N SER A 59 -7.24 8.36 6.16
CA SER A 59 -6.30 9.41 6.54
C SER A 59 -5.31 9.73 5.40
N GLY A 60 -4.76 8.71 4.74
CA GLY A 60 -3.87 8.87 3.59
C GLY A 60 -4.58 9.51 2.39
N LEU A 61 -5.80 9.07 2.08
CA LEU A 61 -6.62 9.65 1.02
C LEU A 61 -7.00 11.10 1.30
N ALA A 62 -7.34 11.44 2.55
CA ALA A 62 -7.63 12.82 2.94
C ALA A 62 -6.41 13.73 2.67
N TYR A 63 -5.21 13.26 2.99
CA TYR A 63 -3.96 13.96 2.67
C TYR A 63 -3.74 14.10 1.15
N LEU A 64 -3.95 13.04 0.36
CA LEU A 64 -3.81 13.14 -1.10
C LEU A 64 -4.81 14.13 -1.69
N HIS A 65 -6.08 14.04 -1.29
CA HIS A 65 -7.15 14.91 -1.77
C HIS A 65 -6.97 16.37 -1.35
N SER A 66 -6.41 16.66 -0.16
CA SER A 66 -6.07 18.05 0.23
C SER A 66 -4.99 18.65 -0.66
N ASN A 67 -4.20 17.82 -1.34
CA ASN A 67 -3.19 18.22 -2.32
C ASN A 67 -3.70 18.10 -3.77
N CYS A 68 -5.01 17.93 -3.99
CA CYS A 68 -5.63 17.73 -5.31
C CYS A 68 -5.08 16.52 -6.08
N ILE A 69 -4.59 15.50 -5.37
CA ILE A 69 -4.06 14.26 -5.96
C ILE A 69 -5.11 13.15 -5.76
N ALA A 70 -5.49 12.47 -6.84
CA ALA A 70 -6.28 11.25 -6.77
C ALA A 70 -5.36 10.04 -6.95
N HIS A 71 -5.43 9.05 -6.05
CA HIS A 71 -4.60 7.84 -6.14
C HIS A 71 -4.95 6.97 -7.35
N ARG A 72 -6.23 6.89 -7.72
CA ARG A 72 -6.78 6.17 -8.89
C ARG A 72 -6.64 4.65 -8.93
N ASP A 73 -5.84 4.03 -8.06
CA ASP A 73 -5.68 2.58 -7.99
C ASP A 73 -5.72 2.05 -6.55
N ILE A 74 -6.80 2.41 -5.84
CA ILE A 74 -7.02 1.92 -4.48
C ILE A 74 -7.52 0.48 -4.53
N LYS A 75 -6.67 -0.43 -4.08
CA LYS A 75 -6.93 -1.87 -3.94
C LYS A 75 -6.09 -2.45 -2.79
N PRO A 76 -6.42 -3.64 -2.25
CA PRO A 76 -5.71 -4.20 -1.09
C PRO A 76 -4.21 -4.40 -1.31
N GLU A 77 -3.77 -4.68 -2.54
CA GLU A 77 -2.35 -4.82 -2.88
C GLU A 77 -1.54 -3.53 -2.68
N ASN A 78 -2.22 -2.38 -2.83
CA ASN A 78 -1.60 -1.04 -2.75
C ASN A 78 -1.71 -0.44 -1.33
N VAL A 79 -2.14 -1.24 -0.36
CA VAL A 79 -2.19 -0.87 1.06
C VAL A 79 -1.16 -1.72 1.80
N LEU A 80 -0.03 -1.11 2.16
CA LEU A 80 1.10 -1.77 2.77
C LEU A 80 1.08 -1.64 4.29
N VAL A 81 1.52 -2.66 5.03
CA VAL A 81 1.57 -2.65 6.50
C VAL A 81 3.00 -2.36 6.98
N ALA A 82 3.18 -1.27 7.71
CA ALA A 82 4.46 -0.91 8.31
C ALA A 82 4.75 -1.72 9.57
N GLY A 83 6.01 -1.70 10.03
CA GLY A 83 6.45 -2.47 11.20
C GLY A 83 5.79 -2.08 12.52
N ASP A 84 5.18 -0.88 12.58
CA ASP A 84 4.37 -0.40 13.70
C ASP A 84 2.89 -0.81 13.60
N GLY A 85 2.51 -1.57 12.56
CA GLY A 85 1.15 -2.03 12.30
C GLY A 85 0.26 -1.02 11.60
N ARG A 86 0.76 0.17 11.24
CA ARG A 86 0.00 1.17 10.47
C ARG A 86 -0.03 0.84 8.99
N ALA A 87 -1.16 1.14 8.34
CA ALA A 87 -1.27 1.00 6.90
C ALA A 87 -0.74 2.25 6.17
N LYS A 88 -0.08 2.05 5.04
CA LYS A 88 0.44 3.09 4.14
C LYS A 88 -0.08 2.83 2.72
N LEU A 89 -0.48 3.87 2.02
CA LEU A 89 -0.77 3.79 0.58
C LEU A 89 0.56 3.68 -0.19
N GLY A 90 0.61 2.78 -1.15
CA GLY A 90 1.72 2.57 -2.08
C GLY A 90 1.22 2.39 -3.52
N ASP A 91 2.14 2.00 -4.41
CA ASP A 91 1.95 2.05 -5.88
C ASP A 91 1.67 3.50 -6.39
#